data_AF-A0A9W6U992-F1
#
_entry.id   AF-A0A9W6U992-F1
#
_cell.length_a   1.000
_cell.length_b   1.000
_cell.length_c   1.000
_cell.angle_alpha   90.00
_cell.angle_beta   90.00
_cell.angle_gamma   90.00
#
_symmetry.space_group_name_H-M   'P 1'
#
loop_
_entity.id
_entity.type
_entity.pdbx_description
1 polymer ?
#
loop_
_entity_poly.entity_id
_entity_poly.type
_entity_poly.pdbx_seq_one_letter_code
_entity_poly.pdbx_strand_id
1 'polypeptide(L)'
;MASTKRSSVNGKGALDGAYKLFMKSTPVYVTTVLIAALVVEGVYGSATNYIWEANNRGRLYHHIDWSKFAEEEEEEEEEEEEEEEEEDAHEDDEDDE
;
A
#
# COMPACT_ATOMS: atom_id res chain seq x y z
N MET A 1 12.74 53.52 -44.39
CA MET A 1 11.85 52.36 -44.62
C MET A 1 11.96 51.43 -43.41
N ALA A 2 10.99 51.47 -42.51
CA ALA A 2 10.99 50.59 -41.34
C ALA A 2 10.34 49.26 -41.73
N SER A 3 11.15 48.21 -41.81
CA SER A 3 10.72 46.84 -42.06
C SER A 3 9.98 46.32 -40.82
N THR A 4 8.64 46.34 -40.85
CA THR A 4 7.81 45.68 -39.84
C THR A 4 8.02 44.17 -39.96
N LYS A 5 8.83 43.57 -39.07
CA LYS A 5 8.93 42.11 -38.96
C LYS A 5 7.56 41.58 -38.52
N ARG A 6 6.90 40.78 -39.36
CA ARG A 6 5.70 40.04 -38.95
C ARG A 6 6.08 39.11 -37.79
N SER A 7 5.65 39.45 -36.59
CA SER A 7 5.72 38.56 -35.43
C SER A 7 4.92 37.30 -35.74
N SER A 8 5.61 36.17 -35.90
CA SER A 8 4.99 34.85 -36.04
C SER A 8 4.52 34.39 -34.66
N VAL A 9 3.36 34.85 -34.22
CA VAL A 9 2.64 34.33 -33.04
C VAL A 9 2.04 32.93 -33.32
N ASN A 10 2.21 32.40 -34.53
CA ASN A 10 1.65 31.13 -35.03
C ASN A 10 2.64 29.96 -35.08
N GLY A 11 3.69 29.95 -34.24
CA GLY A 11 4.47 28.72 -34.05
C GLY A 11 3.56 27.60 -33.54
N LYS A 12 3.66 26.38 -34.10
CA LYS A 12 2.90 25.20 -33.63
C LYS A 12 3.18 24.99 -32.13
N GLY A 13 2.24 25.42 -31.28
CA GLY A 13 2.37 25.30 -29.84
C GLY A 13 2.20 23.86 -29.37
N ALA A 14 2.66 23.53 -28.16
CA ALA A 14 2.44 22.21 -27.55
C ALA A 14 0.94 21.83 -27.52
N LEU A 15 0.05 22.82 -27.40
CA LEU A 15 -1.40 22.64 -27.47
C LEU A 15 -1.89 22.21 -28.87
N ASP A 16 -1.23 22.63 -29.95
CA ASP A 16 -1.55 22.18 -31.31
C ASP A 16 -1.18 20.68 -31.51
N GLY A 17 -0.11 20.23 -30.84
CA GLY A 17 0.24 18.81 -30.77
C GLY A 17 -0.79 17.99 -29.98
N ALA A 18 -1.16 18.45 -28.78
CA ALA A 18 -2.17 17.79 -27.95
C ALA A 18 -3.54 17.76 -28.64
N TYR A 19 -3.94 18.85 -29.30
CA TYR A 19 -5.19 18.91 -30.06
C TYR A 19 -5.22 17.89 -31.19
N LYS A 20 -4.13 17.76 -31.94
CA LYS A 20 -4.03 16.78 -33.04
C LYS A 20 -4.04 15.33 -32.56
N LEU A 21 -3.51 15.07 -31.37
CA LEU A 21 -3.41 13.73 -30.81
C LEU A 21 -4.72 13.27 -30.15
N PHE A 22 -5.36 14.14 -29.36
CA PHE A 22 -6.49 13.77 -28.51
C PHE A 22 -7.83 14.34 -28.96
N MET A 23 -7.85 15.48 -29.66
CA MET A 23 -9.07 16.24 -29.96
C MET A 23 -9.44 16.24 -31.45
N LYS A 24 -8.67 15.59 -32.32
CA LYS A 24 -8.88 15.61 -33.77
C LYS A 24 -10.16 14.90 -34.22
N SER A 25 -10.60 13.85 -33.51
CA SER A 25 -11.81 13.10 -33.88
C SER A 25 -12.71 12.85 -32.67
N THR A 26 -14.02 12.94 -32.88
CA THR A 26 -15.04 12.76 -31.83
C THR A 26 -14.89 11.47 -31.02
N PRO A 27 -14.73 10.27 -31.64
CA PRO A 27 -14.59 9.05 -30.84
C PRO A 27 -13.30 9.03 -30.01
N VAL A 28 -12.17 9.51 -30.56
CA VAL A 28 -10.89 9.58 -29.82
C VAL A 28 -10.96 10.60 -28.68
N TYR A 29 -11.64 11.71 -28.90
CA TYR A 29 -11.86 12.72 -27.88
C TYR A 29 -12.66 12.16 -26.71
N VAL A 30 -13.81 11.53 -27.00
CA VAL A 30 -14.68 10.95 -25.97
C VAL A 30 -13.95 9.86 -25.18
N THR A 31 -13.22 8.96 -25.84
CA THR A 31 -12.45 7.91 -25.13
C THR A 31 -11.33 8.50 -24.28
N THR A 32 -10.64 9.53 -24.78
CA THR A 32 -9.60 10.22 -24.02
C THR A 32 -10.17 10.89 -22.78
N VAL A 33 -11.33 11.54 -22.88
CA VAL A 33 -12.01 12.16 -21.73
C VAL A 33 -12.40 11.11 -20.69
N LEU A 34 -12.94 9.95 -21.10
CA LEU A 34 -13.29 8.88 -20.17
C LEU A 34 -12.06 8.32 -19.44
N ILE A 35 -10.98 8.05 -20.16
CA ILE A 35 -9.73 7.57 -19.55
C ILE A 35 -9.17 8.62 -18.59
N ALA A 36 -9.13 9.88 -19.01
CA ALA A 36 -8.65 10.97 -18.18
C ALA A 36 -9.49 11.13 -16.91
N ALA A 37 -10.82 10.97 -17.00
CA ALA A 37 -11.71 11.02 -15.83
C ALA A 37 -11.36 9.93 -14.81
N LEU A 38 -11.16 8.69 -15.25
CA LEU A 38 -10.79 7.59 -14.35
C LEU A 38 -9.43 7.83 -13.67
N VAL A 39 -8.45 8.33 -14.42
CA VAL A 39 -7.12 8.65 -13.86
C VAL A 39 -7.23 9.78 -12.84
N VAL A 40 -7.94 10.86 -13.19
CA VAL A 40 -8.13 12.01 -12.31
C VAL A 40 -8.88 11.60 -11.06
N GLU A 41 -9.92 10.76 -11.14
CA GLU A 41 -10.67 10.28 -9.98
C GLU A 41 -9.75 9.53 -8.98
N GLY A 42 -8.92 8.59 -9.46
CA GLY A 42 -8.02 7.84 -8.59
C GLY A 42 -6.96 8.73 -7.91
N VAL A 43 -6.38 9.67 -8.65
CA VAL A 43 -5.40 10.61 -8.10
C VAL A 43 -6.07 11.61 -7.15
N TYR A 44 -7.23 12.13 -7.53
CA TYR A 44 -7.96 13.12 -6.74
C TYR A 44 -8.44 12.53 -5.41
N GLY A 45 -8.97 11.30 -5.42
CA GLY A 45 -9.40 10.61 -4.21
C GLY A 45 -8.25 10.39 -3.23
N SER A 46 -7.12 9.86 -3.71
CA SER A 46 -5.94 9.64 -2.88
C SER A 46 -5.34 10.94 -2.34
N ALA A 47 -5.19 11.96 -3.19
CA ALA A 47 -4.65 13.26 -2.80
C ALA A 47 -5.54 13.96 -1.77
N THR A 48 -6.85 13.98 -2.00
CA THR A 48 -7.80 14.63 -1.08
C THR A 48 -7.83 13.91 0.26
N ASN A 49 -7.84 12.56 0.25
CA ASN A 49 -7.81 11.79 1.48
C ASN A 49 -6.50 12.00 2.24
N TYR A 50 -5.35 12.03 1.56
CA TYR A 50 -4.06 12.34 2.18
C TYR A 50 -4.06 13.72 2.85
N ILE A 51 -4.56 14.75 2.17
CA ILE A 51 -4.66 16.10 2.74
C ILE A 51 -5.57 16.10 3.97
N TRP A 52 -6.69 15.39 3.90
CA TRP A 52 -7.63 15.26 5.02
C TRP A 52 -7.00 14.54 6.22
N GLU A 53 -6.35 13.41 5.99
CA GLU A 53 -5.69 12.61 7.02
C GLU A 53 -4.53 13.38 7.67
N ALA A 54 -3.73 14.09 6.87
CA ALA A 54 -2.64 14.92 7.38
C ALA A 54 -3.16 15.99 8.35
N ASN A 55 -4.29 16.63 8.04
CA ASN A 55 -4.89 17.65 8.89
C ASN A 55 -5.61 17.08 10.13
N ASN A 56 -5.94 15.79 10.11
CA ASN A 56 -6.65 15.11 11.19
C ASN A 56 -5.79 14.02 11.88
N ARG A 57 -4.46 14.10 11.73
CA ARG A 57 -3.52 13.10 12.25
C ARG A 57 -3.75 12.81 13.74
N GLY A 58 -3.78 11.52 14.09
CA GLY A 58 -4.03 11.06 15.46
C GLY A 58 -5.49 11.05 15.90
N ARG A 59 -6.44 11.55 15.08
CA ARG A 59 -7.88 11.52 15.38
C ARG A 59 -8.65 10.46 14.59
N LEU A 60 -7.98 9.76 13.67
CA LEU A 60 -8.58 8.72 12.84
C LEU A 60 -8.37 7.34 13.46
N TYR A 61 -9.33 6.45 13.24
CA TYR A 61 -9.35 5.09 13.76
C TYR A 61 -8.09 4.28 13.39
N HIS A 62 -7.59 4.44 12.16
CA HIS A 62 -6.40 3.74 11.68
C HIS A 62 -5.07 4.33 12.17
N HIS A 63 -5.09 5.45 12.92
CA HIS A 63 -3.91 5.97 13.61
C HIS A 63 -3.75 5.38 15.01
N ILE A 64 -4.76 4.67 15.53
CA ILE A 64 -4.73 4.07 16.85
C ILE A 64 -3.96 2.75 16.77
N ASP A 65 -3.00 2.60 17.67
CA ASP A 65 -2.24 1.38 17.84
C ASP A 65 -3.04 0.40 18.70
N TRP A 66 -3.70 -0.55 18.04
CA TRP A 66 -4.54 -1.56 18.69
C TRP A 66 -3.72 -2.64 19.41
N SER A 67 -2.43 -2.78 19.09
CA SER A 67 -1.57 -3.76 19.77
C SER A 67 -1.39 -3.48 21.25
N LYS A 68 -1.54 -2.21 21.67
CA LYS A 68 -1.50 -1.80 23.08
C LYS A 68 -2.68 -2.29 23.91
N PHE A 69 -3.74 -2.76 23.24
CA PHE A 69 -4.94 -3.28 23.87
C PHE A 69 -5.12 -4.78 23.60
N ALA A 70 -4.18 -5.40 22.88
CA ALA A 70 -4.10 -6.86 22.87
C ALA A 70 -3.54 -7.25 24.23
N GLU A 71 -4.34 -7.94 25.04
CA GLU A 71 -3.81 -8.65 26.20
C GLU A 71 -2.74 -9.61 25.66
N GLU A 72 -1.53 -9.55 26.22
CA GLU A 72 -0.53 -10.60 26.01
C GLU A 72 -1.23 -11.88 26.48
N GLU A 73 -1.58 -12.76 25.54
CA GLU A 73 -1.91 -14.15 25.86
C GLU A 73 -0.64 -14.67 26.54
N GLU A 74 -0.62 -14.66 27.88
CA GLU A 74 0.45 -15.25 28.68
C GLU A 74 0.65 -16.66 28.14
N GLU A 75 1.82 -16.89 27.53
CA GLU A 75 2.25 -18.21 27.06
C GLU A 75 2.15 -19.16 28.26
N GLU A 76 1.09 -19.98 28.32
CA GLU A 76 0.97 -21.06 29.29
C GLU A 76 2.21 -21.94 29.10
N GLU A 77 3.16 -21.88 30.05
CA GLU A 77 4.34 -22.75 30.11
C GLU A 77 3.84 -24.20 30.05
N GLU A 78 4.05 -24.86 28.91
CA GLU A 78 3.82 -26.30 28.77
C GLU A 78 4.76 -27.00 29.77
N GLU A 79 4.22 -27.43 30.91
CA GLU A 79 4.93 -28.26 31.88
C GLU A 79 5.39 -29.54 31.15
N GLU A 80 6.69 -29.65 30.88
CA GLU A 80 7.32 -30.87 30.35
C GLU A 80 7.12 -31.99 31.39
N GLU A 81 6.17 -32.90 31.13
CA GLU A 81 6.00 -34.12 31.93
C GLU A 81 7.30 -34.96 31.86
N GLU A 82 8.06 -35.01 32.96
CA GLU A 82 9.24 -35.85 33.12
C GLU A 82 8.87 -37.33 32.94
N GLU A 83 9.33 -37.97 31.85
CA GLU A 83 9.24 -39.41 31.66
C GLU A 83 10.11 -40.12 32.71
N GLU A 84 9.49 -40.76 33.71
CA GLU A 84 10.19 -41.59 34.70
C GLU A 84 10.90 -42.79 34.01
N GLU A 85 12.23 -42.80 34.04
CA GLU A 85 13.05 -43.95 33.64
C GLU A 85 12.80 -45.11 34.63
N GLU A 86 12.13 -46.18 34.19
CA GLU A 86 12.08 -47.44 34.96
C GLU A 86 13.47 -48.08 34.97
N GLU A 87 14.13 -48.07 36.14
CA GLU A 87 15.33 -48.83 36.44
C GLU A 87 15.07 -50.34 36.28
N ASP A 88 15.70 -50.93 35.27
CA ASP A 88 15.82 -52.37 35.04
C ASP A 88 16.65 -53.00 36.18
N ALA A 89 15.97 -53.53 37.20
CA ALA A 89 16.57 -54.23 38.33
C ALA A 89 17.07 -55.62 37.90
N HIS A 90 18.26 -55.67 37.32
CA HIS A 90 19.03 -56.89 37.08
C HIS A 90 19.86 -57.22 38.33
N GLU A 91 19.26 -57.89 39.33
CA GLU A 91 20.02 -58.57 40.39
C GLU A 91 20.44 -59.96 39.89
N ASP A 92 21.68 -60.06 39.41
CA ASP A 92 22.38 -61.34 39.29
C ASP A 92 23.34 -61.49 40.47
N ASP A 93 23.34 -62.73 40.99
CA ASP A 93 24.28 -63.38 41.90
C ASP A 93 24.32 -62.94 43.38
N GLU A 94 24.03 -63.86 44.31
CA GLU A 94 25.08 -64.60 45.07
C GLU A 94 24.52 -65.91 45.68
N ASP A 95 25.15 -67.02 45.29
CA ASP A 95 25.51 -68.26 46.02
C ASP A 95 24.56 -68.92 47.05
N ASP A 96 24.28 -70.23 46.84
CA ASP A 96 24.29 -71.21 47.94
C ASP A 96 24.69 -72.63 47.46
N GLU A 97 25.42 -73.34 48.33
CA GLU A 97 26.30 -74.52 48.16
C GLU A 97 25.72 -75.81 47.52
#